data_AF-A0A6G0VWT2-F1
#
_entry.id   AF-A0A6G0VWT2-F1
#
_cell.length_a   1.000
_cell.length_b   1.000
_cell.length_c   1.000
_cell.angle_alpha   90.00
_cell.angle_beta   90.00
_cell.angle_gamma   90.00
#
_symmetry.space_group_name_H-M   'P 1'
#
loop_
_entity.id
_entity.type
_entity.pdbx_description
1 polymer ?
#
loop_
_entity_poly.entity_id
_entity_poly.type
_entity_poly.pdbx_seq_one_letter_code
_entity_poly.pdbx_strand_id
1 'polypeptide(L)'
;MPWVNKASEQYRKQNQTIVMLLPSDTSTAWFQEAMKTSHEARFITEGRLSFISAETGKEGKAGNSKGSVLFIWRPWRRLGCRMTYVQRKELLKKRCE
;
A
#
# COMPACT_ATOMS: atom_id res chain seq x y z
N MET A 1 11.76 -3.66 -11.12
CA MET A 1 11.32 -3.79 -9.70
C MET A 1 10.47 -5.05 -9.56
N PRO A 2 11.05 -6.19 -9.14
CA PRO A 2 10.42 -7.51 -9.32
C PRO A 2 9.05 -7.61 -8.63
N TRP A 3 8.88 -6.99 -7.47
CA TRP A 3 7.67 -7.10 -6.66
C TRP A 3 6.51 -6.20 -7.15
N VAL A 4 6.75 -4.96 -7.59
CA VAL A 4 5.70 -4.09 -8.19
C VAL A 4 5.18 -4.75 -9.48
N ASN A 5 6.11 -5.19 -10.33
CA ASN A 5 5.78 -5.82 -11.60
C ASN A 5 4.98 -7.10 -11.36
N LYS A 6 5.35 -7.88 -10.34
CA LYS A 6 4.61 -9.08 -9.96
C LYS A 6 3.19 -8.76 -9.51
N ALA A 7 2.99 -7.73 -8.69
CA ALA A 7 1.65 -7.30 -8.29
C ALA A 7 0.80 -6.86 -9.50
N SER A 8 1.38 -6.06 -10.40
CA SER A 8 0.72 -5.63 -11.64
C SER A 8 0.35 -6.80 -12.57
N GLU A 9 1.19 -7.84 -12.62
CA GLU A 9 0.90 -9.05 -13.38
C GLU A 9 -0.21 -9.89 -12.73
N GLN A 10 -0.10 -10.13 -11.41
CA GLN A 10 -0.94 -11.10 -10.72
C GLN A 10 -2.39 -10.63 -10.55
N TYR A 11 -2.66 -9.34 -10.36
CA TYR A 11 -4.05 -8.87 -10.20
C TYR A 11 -4.90 -9.18 -11.45
N ARG A 12 -4.27 -9.12 -12.64
CA ARG A 12 -4.90 -9.48 -13.91
C ARG A 12 -5.06 -10.98 -14.04
N LYS A 13 -3.98 -11.73 -13.80
CA LYS A 13 -3.96 -13.20 -13.95
C LYS A 13 -4.95 -13.90 -13.02
N GLN A 14 -5.05 -13.42 -11.77
CA GLN A 14 -5.90 -14.02 -10.75
C GLN A 14 -7.29 -13.39 -10.72
N ASN A 15 -7.51 -12.31 -11.47
CA ASN A 15 -8.74 -11.52 -11.41
C ASN A 15 -9.11 -11.09 -9.98
N GLN A 16 -8.09 -10.74 -9.19
CA GLN A 16 -8.20 -10.40 -7.77
C GLN A 16 -7.58 -9.04 -7.49
N THR A 17 -8.10 -8.36 -6.47
CA THR A 17 -7.51 -7.09 -6.02
C THR A 17 -6.22 -7.37 -5.28
N ILE A 18 -5.15 -6.68 -5.66
CA ILE A 18 -3.87 -6.71 -4.95
C ILE A 18 -3.66 -5.38 -4.27
N VAL A 19 -3.23 -5.43 -3.00
CA VAL A 19 -2.92 -4.25 -2.20
C VAL A 19 -1.50 -4.40 -1.69
N MET A 20 -0.68 -3.38 -1.90
CA MET A 20 0.69 -3.35 -1.44
C MET A 20 0.91 -2.15 -0.53
N LEU A 21 1.44 -2.40 0.66
CA LEU A 21 1.79 -1.39 1.64
C LEU A 21 3.28 -1.09 1.55
N LEU A 22 3.61 0.16 1.22
CA LEU A 22 4.99 0.62 1.03
C LEU A 22 5.24 1.92 1.81
N PRO A 23 6.51 2.30 2.00
CA PRO A 23 6.85 3.66 2.38
C PRO A 23 6.29 4.67 1.36
N SER A 24 5.95 5.87 1.79
CA SER A 24 5.55 6.96 0.90
C SER A 24 6.78 7.68 0.34
N ASP A 25 7.61 6.95 -0.41
CA ASP A 25 8.92 7.43 -0.88
C ASP A 25 8.92 7.78 -2.37
N THR A 26 8.50 9.00 -2.69
CA THR A 26 8.28 9.48 -4.06
C THR A 26 9.55 9.58 -4.91
N SER A 27 10.74 9.55 -4.29
CA SER A 27 12.03 9.65 -4.99
C SER A 27 12.50 8.32 -5.60
N THR A 28 11.78 7.22 -5.36
CA THR A 28 12.23 5.88 -5.73
C THR A 28 11.61 5.40 -7.05
N ALA A 29 12.37 4.60 -7.80
CA ALA A 29 11.90 4.04 -9.06
C ALA A 29 10.66 3.13 -8.90
N TRP A 30 10.56 2.40 -7.78
CA TRP A 30 9.36 1.58 -7.53
C TRP A 30 8.12 2.41 -7.26
N PHE A 31 8.25 3.60 -6.67
CA PHE A 31 7.10 4.47 -6.44
C PHE A 31 6.52 4.94 -7.77
N GLN A 32 7.38 5.36 -8.70
CA GLN A 32 6.98 5.73 -10.06
C GLN A 32 6.31 4.55 -10.78
N GLU A 33 6.87 3.34 -10.67
CA GLU A 33 6.30 2.14 -11.31
C GLU A 33 4.93 1.77 -10.73
N ALA A 34 4.78 1.85 -9.41
CA ALA A 34 3.51 1.57 -8.76
C ALA A 34 2.46 2.62 -9.12
N MET A 35 2.84 3.91 -9.23
CA MET A 35 1.96 4.98 -9.73
C MET A 35 1.49 4.73 -11.17
N LYS A 36 2.35 4.20 -12.05
CA LYS A 36 1.98 3.90 -13.44
C LYS A 36 1.02 2.72 -13.59
N THR A 37 1.17 1.71 -12.73
CA THR A 37 0.51 0.41 -12.92
C THR A 37 -0.71 0.18 -12.03
N SER A 38 -0.78 0.85 -10.88
CA SER A 38 -1.90 0.73 -9.94
C SER A 38 -3.08 1.62 -10.35
N HIS A 39 -4.25 1.36 -9.75
CA HIS A 39 -5.46 2.14 -9.98
C HIS A 39 -5.70 3.18 -8.89
N GLU A 40 -5.04 3.01 -7.74
CA GLU A 40 -5.16 3.92 -6.61
C GLU A 40 -3.87 3.89 -5.78
N ALA A 41 -3.36 5.07 -5.48
CA ALA A 41 -2.34 5.30 -4.47
C ALA A 41 -3.03 6.00 -3.28
N ARG A 42 -3.25 5.25 -2.19
CA ARG A 42 -3.93 5.73 -1.00
C ARG A 42 -2.93 6.01 0.11
N PHE A 43 -2.70 7.28 0.39
CA PHE A 43 -1.81 7.71 1.46
C PHE A 43 -2.46 7.52 2.82
N ILE A 44 -1.67 7.06 3.78
CA ILE A 44 -2.12 6.96 5.17
C ILE A 44 -1.65 8.23 5.90
N THR A 45 -2.61 8.99 6.42
CA THR A 45 -2.35 10.20 7.21
C THR A 45 -2.38 9.89 8.70
N GLU A 46 -1.85 10.80 9.52
CA GLU A 46 -1.77 10.65 10.99
C GLU A 46 -0.80 9.53 11.45
N GLY A 47 0.32 9.38 10.74
CA GLY A 47 1.41 8.48 11.09
C GLY A 47 1.50 7.24 10.19
N ARG A 48 2.51 6.40 10.44
CA ARG A 48 2.73 5.13 9.71
C ARG A 48 2.01 3.96 10.39
N LEU A 49 1.85 2.85 9.67
CA LEU A 49 1.44 1.59 10.29
C LEU A 49 2.63 0.92 10.99
N SER A 50 2.46 0.53 12.25
CA SER A 50 3.40 -0.33 12.98
C SER A 50 3.02 -1.79 12.78
N PHE A 51 4.00 -2.64 12.49
CA PHE A 51 3.82 -4.09 12.48
C PHE A 51 4.32 -4.69 13.79
N ILE A 52 3.56 -5.65 14.31
CA ILE A 52 3.95 -6.46 15.47
C ILE A 52 4.81 -7.61 14.95
N SER A 53 6.01 -7.77 15.50
CA SER A 53 6.87 -8.91 15.21
C SER A 53 6.25 -10.17 15.79
N ALA A 54 6.11 -11.22 14.96
CA ALA A 54 5.61 -12.51 15.41
C ALA A 54 6.53 -13.20 16.44
N GLU A 55 7.84 -12.98 16.33
CA GLU A 55 8.84 -13.56 17.23
C GLU A 55 8.85 -12.87 18.61
N THR A 56 8.75 -11.54 18.63
CA THR A 56 8.95 -10.76 19.86
C THR A 56 7.67 -10.22 20.49
N GLY A 57 6.55 -10.21 19.75
CA GLY A 57 5.29 -9.60 20.17
C GLY A 57 5.34 -8.08 20.31
N LYS A 58 6.47 -7.45 19.95
CA LYS A 58 6.67 -6.00 20.06
C LYS A 58 6.49 -5.34 18.69
N GLU A 59 6.10 -4.07 18.71
CA GLU A 59 6.14 -3.26 17.50
C GLU A 59 7.57 -3.20 16.96
N GLY A 60 7.71 -3.30 15.63
CA GLY A 60 9.00 -3.19 14.96
C GLY A 60 9.74 -1.91 15.35
N LYS A 61 11.08 -2.01 15.47
CA LYS A 61 11.95 -0.86 15.76
C LYS A 61 11.72 0.25 14.74
N ALA A 62 11.80 1.50 15.19
CA ALA A 62 11.54 2.68 14.39
C ALA A 62 12.64 2.99 13.36
N GLY A 63 12.81 2.14 12.34
CA GLY A 63 13.84 2.32 11.31
C GLY A 63 13.46 3.25 10.15
N ASN A 64 12.17 3.37 9.80
CA ASN A 64 11.74 4.15 8.62
C ASN A 64 10.80 5.31 9.01
N SER A 65 11.30 6.54 8.98
CA SER A 65 10.52 7.75 9.32
C SER A 65 9.50 8.15 8.25
N LYS A 66 9.51 7.55 7.06
CA LYS A 66 8.58 7.90 5.98
C LYS A 66 7.17 7.41 6.30
N GLY A 67 6.18 8.17 5.84
CA GLY A 67 4.76 7.78 5.91
C GLY A 67 4.48 6.50 5.12
N SER A 68 3.22 6.06 5.11
CA SER A 68 2.80 4.84 4.43
C SER A 68 1.85 5.13 3.27
N VAL A 69 1.95 4.36 2.19
CA VAL A 69 1.04 4.41 1.04
C VAL A 69 0.59 2.99 0.69
N LEU A 70 -0.68 2.86 0.32
CA LEU A 70 -1.24 1.65 -0.27
C LEU A 70 -1.33 1.83 -1.78
N PHE A 71 -0.66 0.98 -2.54
CA PHE A 71 -0.91 0.85 -3.98
C PHE A 71 -1.91 -0.28 -4.21
N ILE A 72 -2.99 0.02 -4.93
CA ILE A 72 -4.13 -0.86 -5.09
C ILE A 72 -4.37 -1.14 -6.58
N TRP A 73 -4.28 -2.41 -6.96
CA TRP A 73 -4.65 -2.89 -8.28
C TRP A 73 -6.03 -3.54 -8.23
N ARG A 74 -6.96 -3.08 -9.05
CA ARG A 74 -8.34 -3.59 -9.11
C ARG A 74 -8.61 -4.13 -10.51
N PRO A 75 -9.09 -5.37 -10.67
CA PRO A 75 -9.32 -5.94 -12.00
C PRO A 75 -10.43 -5.23 -12.80
N TRP A 76 -11.39 -4.59 -12.12
CA TRP A 76 -12.60 -4.03 -12.73
C TRP A 76 -12.58 -2.51 -12.95
N ARG A 77 -11.46 -1.81 -12.71
CA ARG A 77 -11.41 -0.34 -12.77
C ARG A 77 -10.73 0.14 -14.05
N ARG A 78 -11.17 1.31 -14.54
CA ARG A 78 -10.55 1.98 -15.69
C ARG A 78 -9.13 2.44 -15.36
N LEU A 79 -8.30 2.51 -16.40
CA LEU A 79 -6.92 2.97 -16.37
C LEU A 79 -6.80 4.36 -15.72
N GLY A 80 -5.73 4.57 -14.97
CA GLY A 80 -5.43 5.80 -14.24
C GLY A 80 -5.26 5.55 -12.74
N CYS A 81 -4.21 6.11 -12.15
CA CYS A 81 -3.95 6.00 -10.71
C CYS A 81 -4.57 7.20 -9.99
N ARG A 82 -5.64 6.96 -9.22
CA ARG A 82 -6.23 7.98 -8.36
C ARG A 82 -5.43 8.11 -7.07
N MET A 83 -5.04 9.34 -6.74
CA MET A 83 -4.45 9.63 -5.42
C MET A 83 -5.58 9.91 -4.42
N THR A 84 -5.58 9.18 -3.31
CA THR A 84 -6.54 9.33 -2.21
C THR A 84 -5.81 9.31 -0.87
N TYR A 85 -6.52 9.57 0.21
CA TYR A 85 -5.97 9.44 1.56
C TYR A 85 -6.96 8.76 2.51
N VAL A 86 -6.44 8.18 3.59
CA VAL A 86 -7.21 7.65 4.70
C VAL A 86 -6.48 7.94 6.01
N GLN A 87 -7.21 8.32 7.04
CA GLN A 87 -6.63 8.50 8.38
C GLN A 87 -6.30 7.13 8.97
N ARG A 88 -5.14 7.01 9.62
CA ARG A 88 -4.68 5.76 10.26
C ARG A 88 -5.74 5.16 11.18
N LYS A 89 -6.39 6.00 12.01
CA LYS A 89 -7.43 5.56 12.94
C LYS A 89 -8.65 4.94 12.23
N GLU A 90 -9.06 5.52 11.11
CA GLU A 90 -10.19 5.02 10.31
C GLU A 90 -9.84 3.69 9.63
N LEU A 91 -8.60 3.55 9.15
CA LEU A 91 -8.11 2.32 8.56
C LEU A 91 -8.07 1.16 9.57
N LEU A 92 -7.74 1.45 10.84
CA LEU A 92 -7.62 0.45 11.91
C LEU A 92 -8.92 0.25 12.70
N LYS A 93 -9.97 1.00 12.40
CA LYS A 93 -11.25 0.86 13.06
C LYS A 93 -11.80 -0.55 12.78
N LYS A 94 -11.94 -1.36 13.84
CA LYS A 94 -12.62 -2.65 13.72
C LYS A 94 -14.04 -2.39 13.24
N ARG A 95 -14.51 -3.17 12.27
CA ARG A 95 -15.95 -3.24 12.01
C ARG A 95 -16.58 -3.81 13.27
N CYS A 96 -17.53 -3.08 13.85
CA CYS A 96 -18.46 -3.67 14.80
C CYS A 96 -19.23 -4.74 14.02
N GLU A 97 -19.09 -6.00 14.45
CA GLU A 97 -19.97 -7.10 14.05
C GLU A 97 -21.31 -6.98 14.77
#